data_AF-A0A7Y0L850-F1
#
_entry.id   AF-A0A7Y0L850-F1
#
_cell.length_a   1.000
_cell.length_b   1.000
_cell.length_c   1.000
_cell.angle_alpha   90.00
_cell.angle_beta   90.00
_cell.angle_gamma   90.00
#
_symmetry.space_group_name_H-M   'P 1'
#
loop_
_entity.id
_entity.type
_entity.pdbx_description
1 polymer ?
#
loop_
_entity_poly.entity_id
_entity_poly.type
_entity_poly.pdbx_seq_one_letter_code
_entity_poly.pdbx_strand_id
1 'polypeptide(L)'
;MNTRIHYLYRDGANNKQGGQEVLAGLLSDEQITAIRQACDENTWFLAGAVGLPDLQLKWKEKGYPFPTDNDHVWSELESIEATNDAPTMAMTADAFYERFVSLENWDDDEAALRIGL
;
A
#
# COMPACT_ATOMS: atom_id res chain seq x y z
N MET A 1 -19.43 -7.82 5.37
CA MET A 1 -18.70 -6.58 5.68
C MET A 1 -17.24 -6.86 5.42
N ASN A 2 -16.59 -5.93 4.74
CA ASN A 2 -15.27 -6.03 4.14
C ASN A 2 -14.39 -4.90 4.69
N THR A 3 -13.10 -4.91 4.37
CA THR A 3 -12.17 -3.85 4.77
C THR A 3 -11.72 -3.06 3.56
N ARG A 4 -11.82 -1.74 3.62
CA ARG A 4 -11.23 -0.82 2.64
C ARG A 4 -9.94 -0.25 3.20
N ILE A 5 -8.91 -0.24 2.37
CA ILE A 5 -7.61 0.37 2.66
C ILE A 5 -7.46 1.56 1.72
N HIS A 6 -7.13 2.74 2.26
CA HIS A 6 -6.75 3.92 1.50
C HIS A 6 -5.27 4.21 1.73
N TYR A 7 -4.56 4.51 0.65
CA TYR A 7 -3.13 4.76 0.67
C TYR A 7 -2.74 5.70 -0.47
N LEU A 8 -1.61 6.35 -0.30
CA LEU A 8 -1.16 7.44 -1.16
C LEU A 8 0.29 7.20 -1.57
N TYR A 9 0.58 7.38 -2.84
CA TYR A 9 1.94 7.63 -3.29
C TYR A 9 2.16 9.14 -3.48
N ARG A 10 3.28 9.65 -3.00
CA ARG A 10 3.72 11.04 -3.16
C ARG A 10 5.20 11.04 -3.56
N ASP A 11 5.53 11.68 -4.68
CA ASP A 11 6.93 11.80 -5.12
C ASP A 11 7.67 12.96 -4.39
N GLY A 12 8.98 13.07 -4.62
CA GLY A 12 9.82 14.15 -4.09
C GLY A 12 9.45 15.57 -4.55
N ALA A 13 8.62 15.69 -5.60
CA ALA A 13 8.07 16.95 -6.10
C ALA A 13 6.63 17.21 -5.62
N ASN A 14 6.11 16.40 -4.69
CA ASN A 14 4.78 16.48 -4.09
C ASN A 14 3.60 16.15 -5.05
N ASN A 15 3.85 15.52 -6.20
CA ASN A 15 2.81 14.92 -7.05
C ASN A 15 2.24 13.67 -6.39
N LYS A 16 0.96 13.37 -6.62
CA LYS A 16 0.21 12.38 -5.84
C LYS A 16 -0.57 11.38 -6.69
N GLN A 17 -0.60 10.14 -6.24
CA GLN A 17 -1.54 9.11 -6.70
C GLN A 17 -2.23 8.49 -5.50
N GLY A 18 -3.56 8.60 -5.44
CA GLY A 18 -4.38 7.89 -4.46
C GLY A 18 -4.70 6.46 -4.91
N GLY A 19 -4.82 5.57 -3.94
CA GLY A 19 -5.21 4.18 -4.11
C GLY A 19 -6.22 3.78 -3.06
N GLN A 20 -7.15 2.92 -3.45
CA GLN A 20 -7.99 2.21 -2.50
C GLN A 20 -8.20 0.79 -2.96
N GLU A 21 -8.20 -0.15 -2.03
CA GLU A 21 -8.51 -1.55 -2.28
C GLU A 21 -9.48 -2.07 -1.22
N VAL A 22 -10.39 -2.96 -1.63
CA VAL A 22 -11.35 -3.62 -0.74
C VAL A 22 -10.99 -5.10 -0.63
N LEU A 23 -10.73 -5.54 0.60
CA LEU A 23 -10.40 -6.92 0.94
C LEU A 23 -11.62 -7.65 1.51
N ALA A 24 -11.74 -8.94 1.19
CA ALA A 24 -12.78 -9.78 1.79
C ALA A 24 -12.49 -10.03 3.27
N GLY A 25 -13.48 -9.78 4.14
CA GLY A 25 -13.35 -9.92 5.59
C GLY A 25 -13.07 -8.61 6.31
N LEU A 26 -13.00 -8.66 7.64
CA LEU A 26 -12.93 -7.49 8.52
C LEU A 26 -11.67 -7.56 9.37
N LEU A 27 -10.88 -6.50 9.35
CA LEU A 27 -9.81 -6.31 10.33
C LEU A 27 -10.39 -5.79 11.65
N SER A 28 -9.90 -6.33 12.77
CA SER A 28 -10.15 -5.79 14.11
C SER A 28 -9.35 -4.51 14.36
N ASP A 29 -9.75 -3.74 15.36
CA ASP A 29 -9.05 -2.51 15.76
C ASP A 29 -7.60 -2.82 16.22
N GLU A 30 -7.38 -3.97 16.85
CA GLU A 30 -6.05 -4.45 17.22
C GLU A 30 -5.21 -4.77 15.98
N GLN A 31 -5.79 -5.44 14.98
CA GLN A 31 -5.09 -5.73 13.72
C GLN A 31 -4.74 -4.45 12.97
N ILE A 32 -5.65 -3.47 12.91
CA ILE A 32 -5.41 -2.16 12.29
C ILE A 32 -4.29 -1.41 13.02
N THR A 33 -4.30 -1.45 14.35
CA THR A 33 -3.24 -0.85 15.18
C THR A 33 -1.88 -1.50 14.92
N ALA A 34 -1.83 -2.83 14.86
CA ALA A 34 -0.62 -3.57 14.56
C ALA A 34 -0.08 -3.30 13.15
N ILE A 35 -0.95 -3.19 12.14
CA ILE A 35 -0.57 -2.79 10.78
C ILE A 35 0.06 -1.39 10.80
N ARG A 36 -0.57 -0.42 11.48
CA ARG A 36 0.00 0.93 11.59
C ARG A 36 1.36 0.93 12.27
N GLN A 37 1.53 0.14 13.34
CA GLN A 37 2.81 0.03 14.05
C GLN A 37 3.91 -0.66 13.25
N ALA A 38 3.55 -1.49 12.28
CA ALA A 38 4.49 -2.15 11.36
C ALA A 38 4.95 -1.23 10.21
N CYS A 39 4.21 -0.15 9.93
CA CYS A 39 4.68 0.88 8.99
C CYS A 39 5.91 1.60 9.54
N ASP A 40 6.82 1.98 8.66
CA ASP A 40 7.92 2.88 8.98
C ASP A 40 7.37 4.23 9.47
N GLU A 41 7.84 4.66 10.64
CA GLU A 41 7.30 5.79 11.41
C GLU A 41 5.75 5.83 11.47
N ASN A 42 5.13 4.65 11.54
CA ASN A 42 3.67 4.45 11.55
C ASN A 42 2.91 4.95 10.31
N THR A 43 3.61 5.30 9.23
CA THR A 43 3.04 5.96 8.05
C THR A 43 3.45 5.29 6.76
N TRP A 44 4.74 5.01 6.58
CA TRP A 44 5.30 4.59 5.30
C TRP A 44 5.40 3.07 5.19
N PHE A 45 5.11 2.54 4.01
CA PHE A 45 5.18 1.10 3.73
C PHE A 45 5.41 0.83 2.24
N LEU A 46 5.79 -0.41 1.91
CA LEU A 46 5.98 -0.86 0.53
C LEU A 46 4.73 -1.58 0.04
N ALA A 47 3.91 -0.91 -0.79
CA ALA A 47 2.61 -1.40 -1.23
C ALA A 47 2.69 -2.80 -1.87
N GLY A 48 3.59 -2.99 -2.83
CA GLY A 48 3.74 -4.30 -3.49
C GLY A 48 4.23 -5.42 -2.57
N ALA A 49 5.01 -5.12 -1.53
CA ALA A 49 5.46 -6.14 -0.57
C ALA A 49 4.27 -6.74 0.21
N VAL A 50 3.26 -5.91 0.50
CA VAL A 50 2.03 -6.33 1.18
C VAL A 50 0.91 -6.72 0.22
N GLY A 51 1.21 -6.83 -1.08
CA GLY A 51 0.28 -7.28 -2.11
C GLY A 51 -0.71 -6.20 -2.60
N LEU A 52 -0.48 -4.93 -2.28
CA LEU A 52 -1.21 -3.80 -2.86
C LEU A 52 -0.51 -3.30 -4.14
N PRO A 53 -1.24 -2.68 -5.09
CA PRO A 53 -0.62 -2.02 -6.25
C PRO A 53 0.33 -0.87 -5.88
N ASP A 54 1.48 -0.78 -6.55
CA ASP A 54 2.37 0.38 -6.45
C ASP A 54 1.83 1.54 -7.29
N LEU A 55 1.31 2.56 -6.61
CA LEU A 55 0.54 3.63 -7.24
C LEU A 55 1.36 4.52 -8.17
N GLN A 56 2.68 4.58 -8.00
CA GLN A 56 3.60 5.27 -8.90
C GLN A 56 3.61 4.68 -10.32
N LEU A 57 3.31 3.38 -10.48
CA LEU A 57 3.18 2.77 -11.81
C LEU A 57 2.02 3.36 -12.61
N LYS A 58 1.02 3.95 -11.95
CA LYS A 58 -0.10 4.66 -12.62
C LYS A 58 0.38 5.87 -13.42
N TRP A 59 1.56 6.43 -13.14
CA TRP A 59 2.15 7.48 -13.97
C TRP A 59 2.40 6.99 -15.39
N LYS A 60 3.04 5.83 -15.52
CA LYS A 60 3.31 5.19 -16.82
C LYS A 60 2.01 4.85 -17.55
N GLU A 61 1.01 4.31 -16.84
CA GLU A 61 -0.31 3.99 -17.41
C GLU A 61 -1.02 5.22 -17.98
N LYS A 62 -0.82 6.39 -17.35
CA LYS A 62 -1.36 7.68 -17.79
C LYS A 62 -0.49 8.39 -18.84
N GLY A 63 0.64 7.80 -19.24
CA GLY A 63 1.56 8.37 -20.22
C GLY A 63 2.51 9.45 -19.67
N TYR A 64 2.67 9.55 -18.35
CA TYR A 64 3.67 10.41 -17.73
C TYR A 64 5.03 9.71 -17.63
N PRO A 65 6.14 10.47 -17.56
CA PRO A 65 7.47 9.92 -17.29
C PRO A 65 7.48 9.15 -15.96
N PHE A 66 8.04 7.94 -15.99
CA PHE A 66 8.34 7.14 -14.81
C PHE A 66 9.37 6.06 -15.21
N PRO A 67 10.46 5.87 -14.44
CA PRO A 67 10.83 6.63 -13.24
C PRO A 67 11.38 8.03 -13.56
N THR A 68 11.39 8.90 -12.55
CA THR A 68 12.08 10.20 -12.51
C THR A 68 12.95 10.28 -11.25
N ASP A 69 13.85 11.27 -11.16
CA ASP A 69 14.69 11.49 -9.98
C ASP A 69 13.90 11.78 -8.68
N ASN A 70 12.60 12.10 -8.79
CA ASN A 70 11.74 12.33 -7.64
C ASN A 70 11.01 11.06 -7.16
N ASP A 71 11.02 9.99 -7.95
CA ASP A 71 10.26 8.80 -7.64
C ASP A 71 10.95 7.91 -6.61
N HIS A 72 10.14 7.26 -5.77
CA HIS A 72 10.60 6.28 -4.78
C HIS A 72 9.58 5.16 -4.60
N VAL A 73 9.90 4.18 -3.76
CA VAL A 73 9.06 2.98 -3.55
C VAL A 73 7.94 3.18 -2.51
N TRP A 74 8.14 4.10 -1.57
CA TRP A 74 7.29 4.26 -0.39
C TRP A 74 5.89 4.80 -0.68
N SER A 75 4.90 4.21 -0.01
CA SER A 75 3.51 4.67 0.06
C SER A 75 3.16 5.10 1.48
N GLU A 76 2.25 6.06 1.63
CA GLU A 76 1.68 6.54 2.88
C GLU A 76 0.36 5.78 3.16
N LEU A 77 0.21 5.16 4.33
CA LEU A 77 -1.04 4.55 4.77
C LEU A 77 -1.98 5.63 5.30
N GLU A 78 -3.07 5.92 4.59
CA GLU A 78 -4.03 6.95 4.99
C GLU A 78 -5.04 6.40 6.01
N SER A 79 -5.84 5.42 5.60
CA SER A 79 -6.90 4.87 6.45
C SER A 79 -7.23 3.42 6.15
N ILE A 80 -7.77 2.75 7.17
CA ILE A 80 -8.34 1.41 7.08
C ILE A 80 -9.71 1.50 7.73
N GLU A 81 -10.75 1.10 7.02
CA GLU A 81 -12.13 1.22 7.47
C GLU A 81 -12.97 0.02 7.04
N ALA A 82 -14.06 -0.23 7.76
CA ALA A 82 -15.02 -1.24 7.35
C ALA A 82 -15.93 -0.71 6.23
N THR A 83 -16.32 -1.59 5.30
CA THR A 83 -17.18 -1.24 4.16
C THR A 83 -18.13 -2.39 3.80
N ASN A 84 -19.19 -2.08 3.05
CA ASN A 84 -20.08 -3.07 2.44
C ASN A 84 -19.81 -3.28 0.95
N ASP A 85 -18.83 -2.57 0.38
CA ASP A 85 -18.43 -2.72 -1.02
C ASP A 85 -17.89 -4.13 -1.28
N ALA A 86 -18.04 -4.59 -2.53
CA ALA A 86 -17.48 -5.87 -2.96
C ALA A 86 -15.94 -5.83 -2.95
N PRO A 87 -15.25 -6.95 -2.65
CA PRO A 87 -13.80 -7.01 -2.71
C PRO A 87 -13.27 -6.67 -4.11
N THR A 88 -12.24 -5.83 -4.18
CA THR A 88 -11.53 -5.49 -5.42
C THR A 88 -10.33 -6.41 -5.65
N MET A 89 -9.89 -7.12 -4.60
CA MET A 89 -8.76 -8.04 -4.66
C MET A 89 -9.15 -9.45 -4.23
N ALA A 90 -8.37 -10.44 -4.71
CA ALA A 90 -8.54 -11.83 -4.30
C ALA A 90 -8.01 -12.12 -2.88
N MET A 91 -7.12 -11.27 -2.35
CA MET A 91 -6.58 -11.38 -1.00
C MET A 91 -7.63 -11.01 0.05
N THR A 92 -7.65 -11.76 1.17
CA THR A 92 -8.52 -11.49 2.32
C THR A 92 -7.88 -10.50 3.28
N ALA A 93 -8.69 -9.91 4.15
CA ALA A 93 -8.24 -9.04 5.24
C ALA A 93 -7.23 -9.76 6.15
N ASP A 94 -7.50 -11.01 6.54
CA ASP A 94 -6.59 -11.80 7.38
C ASP A 94 -5.26 -12.09 6.68
N ALA A 95 -5.28 -12.47 5.40
CA ALA A 95 -4.05 -12.72 4.63
C ALA A 95 -3.22 -11.44 4.45
N PHE A 96 -3.88 -10.30 4.27
CA PHE A 96 -3.22 -9.00 4.25
C PHE A 96 -2.57 -8.69 5.60
N TYR A 97 -3.30 -8.85 6.71
CA TYR A 97 -2.76 -8.65 8.06
C TYR A 97 -1.56 -9.55 8.33
N GLU A 98 -1.68 -10.85 8.10
CA GLU A 98 -0.58 -11.82 8.30
C GLU A 98 0.65 -11.46 7.48
N ARG A 99 0.47 -11.09 6.21
CA ARG A 99 1.56 -10.65 5.35
C ARG A 99 2.21 -9.38 5.91
N PHE A 100 1.42 -8.38 6.27
CA PHE A 100 1.90 -7.09 6.75
C PHE A 100 2.76 -7.24 8.01
N VAL A 101 2.30 -8.01 8.99
CA VAL A 101 3.01 -8.20 10.26
C VAL A 101 4.13 -9.25 10.19
N SER A 102 4.18 -10.05 9.12
CA SER A 102 5.28 -10.99 8.88
C SER A 102 6.55 -10.33 8.31
N LEU A 103 6.44 -9.09 7.83
CA LEU A 103 7.57 -8.33 7.34
C LEU A 103 8.38 -7.80 8.53
N GLU A 104 9.57 -8.37 8.74
CA GLU A 104 10.48 -7.92 9.80
C GLU A 104 11.17 -6.59 9.45
N ASN A 105 11.40 -6.34 8.15
CA ASN A 105 11.98 -5.10 7.62
C ASN A 105 11.38 -4.79 6.25
N TRP A 106 11.38 -3.51 5.88
CA TRP A 106 11.03 -3.04 4.54
C TRP A 106 12.27 -3.06 3.64
N ASP A 107 12.25 -3.87 2.58
CA ASP A 107 13.33 -3.97 1.59
C ASP A 107 13.03 -3.03 0.41
N ASP A 108 13.55 -1.81 0.50
CA ASP A 108 13.35 -0.77 -0.52
C ASP A 108 14.13 -1.06 -1.81
N ASP A 109 15.26 -1.76 -1.74
CA ASP A 109 16.01 -2.24 -2.90
C ASP A 109 15.18 -3.26 -3.72
N GLU A 110 14.57 -4.25 -3.05
CA GLU A 110 13.69 -5.23 -3.71
C GLU A 110 12.47 -4.55 -4.33
N ALA A 111 11.87 -3.61 -3.60
CA ALA A 111 10.74 -2.85 -4.11
C ALA A 111 11.12 -1.99 -5.32
N ALA A 112 12.29 -1.36 -5.32
CA ALA A 112 12.77 -0.53 -6.42
C ALA A 112 12.99 -1.39 -7.67
N LEU A 113 13.69 -2.52 -7.52
CA LEU A 113 13.91 -3.48 -8.60
C LEU A 113 12.59 -3.95 -9.23
N ARG A 114 11.58 -4.23 -8.40
CA ARG A 114 10.27 -4.73 -8.83
C ARG A 114 9.49 -3.74 -9.69
N ILE A 115 9.63 -2.44 -9.43
CA ILE A 115 8.91 -1.38 -10.16
C ILE A 115 9.78 -0.64 -11.18
N GLY A 116 11.07 -0.98 -11.27
CA GLY A 116 12.02 -0.41 -12.22
C GLY A 116 12.48 1.00 -11.85
N LEU A 117 12.65 1.27 -10.56
CA LEU A 117 13.37 2.44 -10.04
C LEU A 117 14.88 2.18 -9.99
#